data_AF-A0A2D5UJ01-F1
#
_entry.id   AF-A0A2D5UJ01-F1
#
_cell.length_a   1.000
_cell.length_b   1.000
_cell.length_c   1.000
_cell.angle_alpha   90.00
_cell.angle_beta   90.00
_cell.angle_gamma   90.00
#
_symmetry.space_group_name_H-M   'P 1'
#
loop_
_entity.id
_entity.type
_entity.pdbx_description
1 polymer ?
#
loop_
_entity_poly.entity_id
_entity_poly.type
_entity_poly.pdbx_seq_one_letter_code
_entity_poly.pdbx_strand_id
1 'polypeptide(L)'
;MITEKGPVFNSKILLFGEYSLMKGSMALCIPYAKFTGQLLIDNSSEGRSKHPSVVYLSEYLDFLEKNNFDQIINTQEFRLDIERGLYFNLNIPISYGLGSSGAIVAAIYNSYFLQESSNTLSELKTIFSRMESYYHGKSSGLDPLVSYLNKAVLLAENNKLKTIELSKESNKNDISIFLIDTKTIGETQPLVNWFLEKYKMESYSSAIQNQLVPINNNCINNLLSGNDDELFSNIKSLSEFTFDYFNQMIPKSVEKIWKSGLETGNYYLKLCGSGGGGMMLGFTNDIENTLHKLRNYEIHFLER
;
A
#
# COMPACT_ATOMS: atom_id res chain seq x y z
N MET A 1 -3.55 -29.33 -15.10
CA MET A 1 -2.41 -29.27 -14.16
C MET A 1 -2.04 -27.81 -14.01
N ILE A 2 -1.97 -27.29 -12.78
CA ILE A 2 -1.66 -25.87 -12.54
C ILE A 2 -0.15 -25.67 -12.64
N THR A 3 0.29 -24.68 -13.40
CA THR A 3 1.70 -24.28 -13.54
C THR A 3 1.90 -22.81 -13.19
N GLU A 4 3.03 -22.47 -12.58
CA GLU A 4 3.36 -21.09 -12.21
C GLU A 4 3.85 -20.28 -13.40
N LYS A 5 3.38 -19.03 -13.55
CA LYS A 5 3.89 -18.05 -14.51
C LYS A 5 4.56 -16.91 -13.72
N GLY A 6 5.80 -17.13 -13.32
CA GLY A 6 6.56 -16.16 -12.52
C GLY A 6 6.37 -16.30 -11.00
N PRO A 7 7.06 -15.47 -10.22
CA PRO A 7 7.13 -15.60 -8.77
C PRO A 7 5.88 -15.07 -8.07
N VAL A 8 5.82 -15.31 -6.76
CA VAL A 8 4.83 -14.71 -5.86
C VAL A 8 5.23 -13.26 -5.56
N PHE A 9 4.27 -12.34 -5.66
CA PHE A 9 4.45 -10.93 -5.34
C PHE A 9 3.76 -10.59 -4.03
N ASN A 10 4.51 -10.00 -3.10
CA ASN A 10 3.97 -9.53 -1.84
C ASN A 10 3.09 -8.29 -2.05
N SER A 11 2.08 -8.16 -1.19
CA SER A 11 1.33 -6.92 -1.01
C SER A 11 2.24 -5.83 -0.44
N LYS A 12 1.71 -4.62 -0.27
CA LYS A 12 2.46 -3.48 0.27
C LYS A 12 1.66 -2.74 1.32
N ILE A 13 2.36 -2.11 2.24
CA ILE A 13 1.80 -1.17 3.22
C ILE A 13 2.44 0.20 2.96
N LEU A 14 1.60 1.24 2.83
CA LEU A 14 2.08 2.62 2.95
C LEU A 14 2.23 2.88 4.44
N LEU A 15 3.46 2.82 4.95
CA LEU A 15 3.70 2.98 6.38
C LEU A 15 3.52 4.45 6.80
N PHE A 16 3.98 5.38 5.95
CA PHE A 16 3.85 6.83 6.12
C PHE A 16 3.72 7.52 4.76
N GLY A 17 2.94 8.61 4.69
CA GLY A 17 2.77 9.46 3.50
C GLY A 17 1.33 9.65 3.03
N GLU A 18 0.32 9.10 3.73
CA GLU A 18 -1.08 9.25 3.38
C GLU A 18 -1.48 10.71 3.24
N TYR A 19 -2.02 11.08 2.07
CA TYR A 19 -2.43 12.43 1.67
C TYR A 19 -1.31 13.49 1.61
N SER A 20 -0.39 13.51 2.58
CA SER A 20 0.75 14.42 2.64
C SER A 20 1.73 14.22 1.47
N LEU A 21 1.84 12.99 0.95
CA LEU A 21 2.63 12.68 -0.25
C LEU A 21 2.18 13.52 -1.47
N MET A 22 0.87 13.73 -1.63
CA MET A 22 0.33 14.57 -2.72
C MET A 22 0.74 16.04 -2.59
N LYS A 23 1.30 16.42 -1.44
CA LYS A 23 1.64 17.78 -1.02
C LYS A 23 3.13 17.96 -0.71
N GLY A 24 3.98 17.04 -1.18
CA GLY A 24 5.44 17.15 -1.11
C GLY A 24 6.10 16.50 0.10
N SER A 25 5.35 15.78 0.93
CA SER A 25 5.91 15.01 2.05
C SER A 25 6.71 13.79 1.57
N MET A 26 7.59 13.30 2.43
CA MET A 26 8.19 11.99 2.28
C MET A 26 7.13 10.87 2.32
N ALA A 27 7.42 9.73 1.72
CA ALA A 27 6.60 8.53 1.85
C ALA A 27 7.47 7.29 2.01
N LEU A 28 7.07 6.40 2.91
CA LEU A 28 7.72 5.12 3.15
C LEU A 28 6.72 4.00 2.92
N CYS A 29 6.98 3.18 1.90
CA CYS A 29 6.22 1.98 1.62
C CYS A 29 7.05 0.74 1.93
N ILE A 30 6.42 -0.30 2.47
CA ILE A 30 7.08 -1.56 2.86
C ILE A 30 6.33 -2.75 2.23
N PRO A 31 7.03 -3.84 1.86
CA PRO A 31 6.37 -5.07 1.43
C PRO A 31 5.68 -5.73 2.62
N TYR A 32 4.60 -6.47 2.36
CA TYR A 32 3.87 -7.22 3.37
C TYR A 32 3.56 -8.63 2.88
N ALA A 33 4.29 -9.61 3.43
CA ALA A 33 4.33 -10.98 2.92
C ALA A 33 3.10 -11.84 3.28
N LYS A 34 2.27 -11.41 4.23
CA LYS A 34 1.07 -12.17 4.63
C LYS A 34 0.06 -12.29 3.47
N PHE A 35 -0.02 -11.24 2.66
CA PHE A 35 -0.91 -11.22 1.50
C PHE A 35 -0.09 -11.10 0.21
N THR A 36 -0.41 -11.92 -0.76
CA THR A 36 0.36 -12.12 -1.98
C THR A 36 -0.53 -12.35 -3.20
N GLY A 37 0.06 -12.18 -4.39
CA GLY A 37 -0.54 -12.56 -5.65
C GLY A 37 0.46 -13.24 -6.59
N GLN A 38 -0.02 -14.16 -7.42
CA GLN A 38 0.78 -14.89 -8.40
C GLN A 38 -0.04 -15.19 -9.66
N LEU A 39 0.61 -15.17 -10.82
CA LEU A 39 0.05 -15.63 -12.07
C LEU A 39 0.22 -17.14 -12.21
N LEU A 40 -0.87 -17.84 -12.49
CA LEU A 40 -0.93 -19.29 -12.64
C LEU A 40 -1.63 -19.64 -13.96
N ILE A 41 -1.25 -20.74 -14.59
CA ILE A 41 -1.92 -21.28 -15.78
C ILE A 41 -2.56 -22.60 -15.39
N ASP A 42 -3.88 -22.71 -15.57
CA ASP A 42 -4.57 -24.01 -15.44
C ASP A 42 -4.56 -24.74 -16.77
N ASN A 43 -3.67 -25.74 -16.91
CA ASN A 43 -3.58 -26.59 -18.10
C ASN A 43 -4.60 -27.75 -18.05
N SER A 44 -5.81 -27.53 -17.55
CA SER A 44 -6.88 -28.53 -17.60
C SER A 44 -7.44 -28.64 -19.03
N SER A 45 -7.89 -29.83 -19.43
CA SER A 45 -8.29 -30.14 -20.81
C SER A 45 -9.54 -29.41 -21.31
N GLU A 46 -10.23 -28.64 -20.45
CA GLU A 46 -11.45 -27.90 -20.79
C GLU A 46 -11.20 -26.53 -21.45
N GLY A 47 -9.94 -26.14 -21.69
CA GLY A 47 -9.61 -24.81 -22.21
C GLY A 47 -9.63 -23.73 -21.13
N ARG A 48 -9.84 -22.46 -21.52
CA ARG A 48 -9.71 -21.25 -20.68
C ARG A 48 -10.17 -21.44 -19.23
N SER A 49 -9.34 -21.00 -18.27
CA SER A 49 -9.66 -20.98 -16.84
C SER A 49 -10.99 -20.27 -16.58
N LYS A 50 -11.81 -20.84 -15.69
CA LYS A 50 -13.08 -20.24 -15.24
C LYS A 50 -12.88 -19.27 -14.06
N HIS A 51 -11.63 -18.99 -13.70
CA HIS A 51 -11.32 -18.12 -12.57
C HIS A 51 -11.80 -16.68 -12.83
N PRO A 52 -12.42 -15.99 -11.86
CA PRO A 52 -12.97 -14.64 -12.07
C PRO A 52 -11.94 -13.61 -12.56
N SER A 53 -10.66 -13.77 -12.21
CA SER A 53 -9.59 -12.85 -12.63
C SER A 53 -9.31 -12.85 -14.13
N VAL A 54 -9.76 -13.87 -14.90
CA VAL A 54 -9.54 -13.93 -16.35
C VAL A 54 -10.19 -12.76 -17.09
N VAL A 55 -11.39 -12.35 -16.65
CA VAL A 55 -12.08 -11.18 -17.22
C VAL A 55 -11.26 -9.91 -16.98
N TYR A 56 -10.84 -9.70 -15.74
CA TYR A 56 -10.00 -8.55 -15.36
C TYR A 56 -8.66 -8.52 -16.12
N LEU A 57 -8.00 -9.67 -16.30
CA LEU A 57 -6.77 -9.76 -17.08
C LEU A 57 -6.98 -9.41 -18.55
N SER A 58 -8.11 -9.82 -19.12
CA SER A 58 -8.47 -9.51 -20.51
C SER A 58 -8.74 -8.01 -20.69
N GLU A 59 -9.48 -7.38 -19.78
CA GLU A 59 -9.69 -5.93 -19.78
C GLU A 59 -8.39 -5.15 -19.59
N TYR A 60 -7.50 -5.66 -18.73
CA TYR A 60 -6.19 -5.05 -18.51
C TYR A 60 -5.28 -5.17 -19.74
N LEU A 61 -5.28 -6.32 -20.42
CA LEU A 61 -4.59 -6.50 -21.69
C LEU A 61 -5.08 -5.49 -22.75
N ASP A 62 -6.41 -5.34 -22.89
CA ASP A 62 -6.99 -4.37 -23.82
C ASP A 62 -6.56 -2.93 -23.48
N PHE A 63 -6.44 -2.60 -22.18
CA PHE A 63 -5.88 -1.32 -21.75
C PHE A 63 -4.42 -1.16 -22.18
N LEU A 64 -3.58 -2.18 -21.99
CA LEU A 64 -2.16 -2.13 -22.34
C LEU A 64 -1.96 -1.91 -23.84
N GLU A 65 -2.69 -2.64 -24.68
CA GLU A 65 -2.63 -2.50 -26.14
C GLU A 65 -3.11 -1.12 -26.60
N LYS A 66 -4.25 -0.64 -26.09
CA LYS A 66 -4.79 0.70 -26.43
C LYS A 66 -3.84 1.85 -26.04
N ASN A 67 -2.99 1.63 -25.04
CA ASN A 67 -2.04 2.63 -24.54
C ASN A 67 -0.60 2.39 -25.04
N ASN A 68 -0.44 1.60 -26.10
CA ASN A 68 0.83 1.32 -26.78
C ASN A 68 1.92 0.78 -25.85
N PHE A 69 1.57 -0.15 -24.96
CA PHE A 69 2.56 -0.85 -24.12
C PHE A 69 3.31 -1.96 -24.85
N ASP A 70 3.00 -2.25 -26.13
CA ASP A 70 3.60 -3.35 -26.89
C ASP A 70 5.12 -3.28 -27.06
N GLN A 71 5.73 -2.11 -26.82
CA GLN A 71 7.18 -1.92 -26.81
C GLN A 71 7.83 -2.22 -25.44
N ILE A 72 7.02 -2.33 -24.40
CA ILE A 72 7.44 -2.52 -23.00
C ILE A 72 7.03 -3.91 -22.51
N ILE A 73 5.81 -4.34 -22.88
CA ILE A 73 5.16 -5.58 -22.44
C ILE A 73 4.85 -6.44 -23.67
N ASN A 74 5.15 -7.73 -23.60
CA ASN A 74 4.79 -8.73 -24.59
C ASN A 74 3.29 -9.06 -24.51
N THR A 75 2.47 -8.15 -25.04
CA THR A 75 1.00 -8.27 -25.04
C THR A 75 0.52 -9.49 -25.84
N GLN A 76 1.27 -9.91 -26.87
CA GLN A 76 0.97 -11.13 -27.63
C GLN A 76 1.11 -12.40 -26.79
N GLU A 77 2.21 -12.55 -26.05
CA GLU A 77 2.39 -13.69 -25.15
C GLU A 77 1.37 -13.67 -24.01
N PHE A 78 1.10 -12.49 -23.44
CA PHE A 78 0.09 -12.33 -22.39
C PHE A 78 -1.30 -12.77 -22.89
N ARG A 79 -1.68 -12.39 -24.12
CA ARG A 79 -2.91 -12.85 -24.77
C ARG A 79 -2.98 -14.36 -24.91
N LEU A 80 -1.92 -14.98 -25.42
CA LEU A 80 -1.83 -16.43 -25.61
C LEU A 80 -1.94 -17.17 -24.27
N ASP A 81 -1.32 -16.65 -23.21
CA ASP A 81 -1.41 -17.27 -21.89
C ASP A 81 -2.81 -17.15 -21.29
N ILE A 82 -3.52 -16.02 -21.45
CA ILE A 82 -4.94 -15.90 -21.08
C ILE A 82 -5.78 -16.97 -21.79
N GLU A 83 -5.56 -17.17 -23.09
CA GLU A 83 -6.26 -18.20 -23.87
C GLU A 83 -5.95 -19.63 -23.40
N ARG A 84 -4.72 -19.86 -22.89
CA ARG A 84 -4.27 -21.12 -22.30
C ARG A 84 -4.74 -21.34 -20.86
N GLY A 85 -5.43 -20.37 -20.26
CA GLY A 85 -5.97 -20.49 -18.90
C GLY A 85 -5.14 -19.80 -17.83
N LEU A 86 -4.39 -18.76 -18.18
CA LEU A 86 -3.77 -17.84 -17.22
C LEU A 86 -4.83 -17.17 -16.36
N TYR A 87 -4.62 -17.20 -15.06
CA TYR A 87 -5.40 -16.46 -14.07
C TYR A 87 -4.47 -15.91 -12.99
N PHE A 88 -4.90 -14.81 -12.38
CA PHE A 88 -4.23 -14.24 -11.22
C PHE A 88 -4.86 -14.79 -9.94
N ASN A 89 -4.08 -15.50 -9.15
CA ASN A 89 -4.43 -16.01 -7.83
C ASN A 89 -3.93 -15.03 -6.76
N LEU A 90 -4.81 -14.56 -5.88
CA LEU A 90 -4.45 -13.63 -4.81
C LEU A 90 -5.22 -13.93 -3.54
N ASN A 91 -4.60 -13.65 -2.39
CA ASN A 91 -5.29 -13.58 -1.09
C ASN A 91 -5.33 -12.15 -0.53
N ILE A 92 -4.87 -11.15 -1.30
CA ILE A 92 -4.89 -9.73 -0.91
C ILE A 92 -6.33 -9.21 -0.91
N PRO A 93 -6.88 -8.77 0.23
CA PRO A 93 -8.21 -8.19 0.27
C PRO A 93 -8.29 -6.94 -0.61
N ILE A 94 -9.26 -6.91 -1.52
CA ILE A 94 -9.49 -5.80 -2.45
C ILE A 94 -10.01 -4.59 -1.68
N SER A 95 -9.45 -3.41 -1.95
CA SER A 95 -9.84 -2.14 -1.31
C SER A 95 -9.56 -2.08 0.20
N TYR A 96 -8.52 -2.78 0.66
CA TYR A 96 -8.08 -2.77 2.08
C TYR A 96 -6.82 -1.93 2.35
N GLY A 97 -6.35 -1.16 1.37
CA GLY A 97 -5.13 -0.35 1.49
C GLY A 97 -3.81 -1.13 1.31
N LEU A 98 -3.87 -2.40 0.91
CA LEU A 98 -2.71 -3.29 0.80
C LEU A 98 -2.11 -3.40 -0.62
N GLY A 99 -2.58 -2.59 -1.57
CA GLY A 99 -1.99 -2.49 -2.92
C GLY A 99 -2.16 -3.74 -3.78
N SER A 100 -3.37 -4.34 -3.83
CA SER A 100 -3.66 -5.47 -4.72
C SER A 100 -3.38 -5.15 -6.20
N SER A 101 -3.65 -3.92 -6.64
CA SER A 101 -3.28 -3.42 -7.98
C SER A 101 -1.77 -3.45 -8.21
N GLY A 102 -0.98 -3.14 -7.18
CA GLY A 102 0.48 -3.18 -7.26
C GLY A 102 1.00 -4.60 -7.52
N ALA A 103 0.46 -5.60 -6.82
CA ALA A 103 0.88 -6.99 -6.99
C ALA A 103 0.58 -7.54 -8.39
N ILE A 104 -0.61 -7.25 -8.96
CA ILE A 104 -0.95 -7.70 -10.32
C ILE A 104 -0.11 -6.98 -11.38
N VAL A 105 0.12 -5.68 -11.23
CA VAL A 105 0.98 -4.91 -12.15
C VAL A 105 2.42 -5.43 -12.09
N ALA A 106 2.94 -5.72 -10.90
CA ALA A 106 4.27 -6.29 -10.73
C ALA A 106 4.39 -7.67 -11.37
N ALA A 107 3.37 -8.53 -11.22
CA ALA A 107 3.36 -9.87 -11.81
C ALA A 107 3.32 -9.84 -13.34
N ILE A 108 2.49 -8.97 -13.93
CA ILE A 108 2.42 -8.79 -15.38
C ILE A 108 3.72 -8.21 -15.93
N TYR A 109 4.25 -7.17 -15.28
CA TYR A 109 5.54 -6.60 -15.66
C TYR A 109 6.64 -7.66 -15.62
N ASN A 110 6.80 -8.38 -14.50
CA ASN A 110 7.82 -9.43 -14.39
C ASN A 110 7.68 -10.52 -15.46
N SER A 111 6.46 -10.92 -15.78
CA SER A 111 6.21 -12.07 -16.67
C SER A 111 6.33 -11.75 -18.14
N TYR A 112 6.13 -10.49 -18.52
CA TYR A 112 5.99 -10.08 -19.92
C TYR A 112 6.84 -8.87 -20.31
N PHE A 113 7.68 -8.32 -19.43
CA PHE A 113 8.57 -7.20 -19.79
C PHE A 113 9.57 -7.62 -20.87
N LEU A 114 9.65 -6.81 -21.94
CA LEU A 114 10.43 -7.12 -23.14
C LEU A 114 11.92 -6.72 -23.06
N GLN A 115 12.29 -5.84 -22.14
CA GLN A 115 13.63 -5.24 -22.12
C GLN A 115 14.53 -5.92 -21.07
N GLU A 116 15.76 -6.29 -21.45
CA GLU A 116 16.73 -6.88 -20.50
C GLU A 116 17.54 -5.83 -19.71
N SER A 117 17.34 -4.54 -19.98
CA SER A 117 18.14 -3.48 -19.36
C SER A 117 17.76 -3.24 -17.89
N SER A 118 18.77 -3.05 -17.04
CA SER A 118 18.60 -2.67 -15.64
C SER A 118 17.96 -1.28 -15.54
N ASN A 119 16.63 -1.24 -15.39
CA ASN A 119 15.90 0.00 -15.16
C ASN A 119 16.30 0.59 -13.81
N THR A 120 16.52 1.90 -13.77
CA THR A 120 16.64 2.66 -12.53
C THR A 120 15.30 2.66 -11.77
N LEU A 121 15.33 2.93 -10.46
CA LEU A 121 14.10 3.05 -9.65
C LEU A 121 13.12 4.09 -10.22
N SER A 122 13.64 5.17 -10.80
CA SER A 122 12.81 6.24 -11.37
C SER A 122 12.12 5.81 -12.66
N GLU A 123 12.82 5.05 -13.52
CA GLU A 123 12.25 4.47 -14.73
C GLU A 123 11.17 3.43 -14.39
N LEU A 124 11.47 2.52 -13.46
CA LEU A 124 10.49 1.55 -12.95
C LEU A 124 9.24 2.24 -12.40
N LYS A 125 9.39 3.25 -11.53
CA LYS A 125 8.26 4.02 -11.00
C LYS A 125 7.44 4.66 -12.11
N THR A 126 8.08 5.16 -13.16
CA THR A 126 7.39 5.81 -14.29
C THR A 126 6.59 4.78 -15.10
N ILE A 127 7.18 3.63 -15.42
CA ILE A 127 6.49 2.53 -16.11
C ILE A 127 5.32 2.05 -15.26
N PHE A 128 5.56 1.77 -13.99
CA PHE A 128 4.56 1.28 -13.07
C PHE A 128 3.42 2.27 -12.81
N SER A 129 3.71 3.56 -12.72
CA SER A 129 2.68 4.62 -12.62
C SER A 129 1.75 4.59 -13.83
N ARG A 130 2.30 4.41 -15.05
CA ARG A 130 1.49 4.28 -16.27
C ARG A 130 0.68 2.99 -16.28
N MET A 131 1.29 1.85 -15.93
CA MET A 131 0.63 0.55 -15.90
C MET A 131 -0.51 0.48 -14.87
N GLU A 132 -0.30 1.04 -13.68
CA GLU A 132 -1.29 1.03 -12.60
C GLU A 132 -2.41 2.06 -12.80
N SER A 133 -2.24 3.03 -13.70
CA SER A 133 -3.27 4.03 -14.01
C SER A 133 -4.62 3.44 -14.44
N TYR A 134 -4.64 2.20 -14.96
CA TYR A 134 -5.88 1.47 -15.23
C TYR A 134 -6.79 1.35 -13.99
N TYR A 135 -6.21 1.08 -12.82
CA TYR A 135 -6.96 0.83 -11.59
C TYR A 135 -7.42 2.10 -10.88
N HIS A 136 -6.61 3.18 -10.93
CA HIS A 136 -6.82 4.38 -10.10
C HIS A 136 -6.89 5.69 -10.90
N GLY A 137 -6.80 5.65 -12.23
CA GLY A 137 -6.69 6.80 -13.13
C GLY A 137 -5.35 7.53 -13.03
N LYS A 138 -4.95 7.94 -11.82
CA LYS A 138 -3.65 8.54 -11.50
C LYS A 138 -2.95 7.72 -10.42
N SER A 139 -1.83 7.09 -10.78
CA SER A 139 -1.00 6.31 -9.84
C SER A 139 0.34 6.99 -9.55
N SER A 140 0.84 6.84 -8.32
CA SER A 140 2.21 7.23 -7.94
C SER A 140 3.29 6.29 -8.49
N GLY A 141 2.90 5.05 -8.83
CA GLY A 141 3.78 3.94 -9.20
C GLY A 141 4.50 3.28 -8.02
N LEU A 142 4.22 3.68 -6.76
CA LEU A 142 4.91 3.15 -5.58
C LEU A 142 4.46 1.74 -5.20
N ASP A 143 3.16 1.46 -5.30
CA ASP A 143 2.56 0.18 -4.91
C ASP A 143 3.15 -1.00 -5.71
N PRO A 144 3.11 -0.98 -7.06
CA PRO A 144 3.79 -1.97 -7.89
C PRO A 144 5.31 -1.97 -7.74
N LEU A 145 5.95 -0.81 -7.51
CA LEU A 145 7.41 -0.75 -7.32
C LEU A 145 7.84 -1.54 -6.08
N VAL A 146 7.14 -1.37 -4.96
CA VAL A 146 7.41 -2.08 -3.70
C VAL A 146 7.12 -3.56 -3.85
N SER A 147 5.99 -3.90 -4.49
CA SER A 147 5.59 -5.29 -4.73
C SER A 147 6.62 -6.01 -5.62
N TYR A 148 7.10 -5.36 -6.68
CA TYR A 148 8.08 -5.90 -7.63
C TYR A 148 9.47 -6.07 -7.00
N LEU A 149 9.96 -5.04 -6.29
CA LEU A 149 11.29 -5.09 -5.68
C LEU A 149 11.34 -5.97 -4.43
N ASN A 150 10.19 -6.19 -3.80
CA ASN A 150 10.06 -6.80 -2.48
C ASN A 150 11.01 -6.16 -1.44
N LYS A 151 11.13 -4.83 -1.49
CA LYS A 151 11.98 -4.01 -0.62
C LYS A 151 11.22 -2.79 -0.16
N ALA A 152 11.55 -2.27 1.03
CA ALA A 152 11.03 -0.99 1.45
C ALA A 152 11.53 0.11 0.51
N VAL A 153 10.64 1.05 0.15
CA VAL A 153 10.94 2.16 -0.75
C VAL A 153 10.60 3.46 -0.06
N LEU A 154 11.60 4.34 0.02
CA LEU A 154 11.48 5.70 0.50
C LEU A 154 11.43 6.66 -0.69
N LEU A 155 10.39 7.48 -0.75
CA LEU A 155 10.39 8.73 -1.50
C LEU A 155 10.82 9.86 -0.57
N ALA A 156 12.00 10.42 -0.81
CA ALA A 156 12.55 11.53 -0.04
C ALA A 156 11.95 12.88 -0.49
N GLU A 157 12.14 13.94 0.31
CA GLU A 157 11.61 15.30 0.05
C GLU A 157 12.03 15.88 -1.31
N ASN A 158 13.21 15.49 -1.82
CA ASN A 158 13.71 15.90 -3.14
C ASN A 158 13.18 15.02 -4.29
N ASN A 159 12.09 14.27 -4.08
CA ASN A 159 11.53 13.29 -4.99
C ASN A 159 12.50 12.17 -5.40
N LYS A 160 13.61 11.97 -4.68
CA LYS A 160 14.51 10.84 -4.93
C LYS A 160 13.97 9.58 -4.28
N LEU A 161 13.95 8.51 -5.04
CA LEU A 161 13.64 7.17 -4.56
C LEU A 161 14.89 6.49 -4.00
N LYS A 162 14.72 5.79 -2.89
CA LYS A 162 15.74 4.92 -2.32
C LYS A 162 15.07 3.62 -1.88
N THR A 163 15.80 2.52 -2.04
CA THR A 163 15.43 1.29 -1.32
C THR A 163 16.01 1.37 0.09
N ILE A 164 15.26 0.89 1.06
CA ILE A 164 15.64 0.85 2.47
C ILE A 164 15.71 -0.61 2.89
N GLU A 165 16.76 -0.96 3.60
CA GLU A 165 16.81 -2.20 4.36
C GLU A 165 16.32 -1.89 5.76
N LEU A 166 15.16 -2.44 6.12
CA LEU A 166 14.68 -2.37 7.49
C LEU A 166 15.48 -3.35 8.33
N SER A 167 15.97 -2.89 9.48
CA SER A 167 16.75 -3.70 10.40
C SER A 167 15.87 -4.80 11.00
N LYS A 168 16.26 -6.06 10.79
CA LYS A 168 15.58 -7.24 11.35
C LYS A 168 15.78 -7.42 12.86
N GLU A 169 16.67 -6.64 13.45
CA GLU A 169 16.98 -6.71 14.88
C GLU A 169 15.98 -5.85 15.64
N SER A 170 14.84 -6.44 16.02
CA SER A 170 13.91 -5.82 16.95
C SER A 170 14.45 -5.91 18.37
N ASN A 171 14.69 -4.78 19.05
CA ASN A 171 14.95 -4.82 20.49
C ASN A 171 13.65 -4.99 21.26
N LYS A 172 13.75 -5.46 22.51
CA LYS A 172 12.58 -5.70 23.37
C LYS A 172 11.76 -4.44 23.67
N ASN A 173 12.32 -3.25 23.44
CA ASN A 173 11.68 -1.95 23.67
C ASN A 173 11.21 -1.28 22.37
N ASP A 174 11.29 -1.99 21.25
CA ASP A 174 10.95 -1.44 19.96
C ASP A 174 9.44 -1.21 19.81
N ILE A 175 9.07 -0.16 19.09
CA ILE A 175 7.67 0.04 18.72
C ILE A 175 7.21 -1.11 17.83
N SER A 176 6.15 -1.77 18.27
CA SER A 176 5.46 -2.81 17.52
C SER A 176 4.39 -2.19 16.61
N ILE A 177 4.42 -2.60 15.34
CA ILE A 177 3.49 -2.14 14.30
C ILE A 177 2.49 -3.25 14.02
N PHE A 178 1.22 -2.91 13.89
CA PHE A 178 0.16 -3.88 13.59
C PHE A 178 -0.89 -3.30 12.64
N LEU A 179 -1.64 -4.19 12.00
CA LEU A 179 -2.84 -3.87 11.24
C LEU A 179 -4.09 -4.25 12.05
N ILE A 180 -5.13 -3.45 11.94
CA ILE A 180 -6.49 -3.76 12.39
C ILE A 180 -7.38 -3.87 11.17
N ASP A 181 -8.11 -4.98 11.04
CA ASP A 181 -9.16 -5.10 10.03
C ASP A 181 -10.45 -4.42 10.52
N THR A 182 -10.91 -3.40 9.79
CA THR A 182 -12.16 -2.68 10.10
C THR A 182 -13.43 -3.43 9.73
N LYS A 183 -13.31 -4.54 8.98
CA LYS A 183 -14.40 -5.35 8.38
C LYS A 183 -15.32 -4.59 7.45
N THR A 184 -14.89 -3.42 7.00
CA THR A 184 -15.61 -2.55 6.06
C THR A 184 -14.75 -2.28 4.85
N ILE A 185 -15.36 -2.06 3.69
CA ILE A 185 -14.62 -1.67 2.48
C ILE A 185 -14.60 -0.15 2.41
N GLY A 186 -13.42 0.42 2.13
CA GLY A 186 -13.26 1.85 1.88
C GLY A 186 -13.16 2.15 0.38
N GLU A 187 -13.75 3.26 -0.06
CA GLU A 187 -13.56 3.76 -1.42
C GLU A 187 -12.54 4.89 -1.45
N THR A 188 -11.44 4.70 -2.20
CA THR A 188 -10.34 5.66 -2.29
C THR A 188 -10.76 6.96 -2.98
N GLN A 189 -11.45 6.88 -4.12
CA GLN A 189 -11.70 8.03 -4.98
C GLN A 189 -12.53 9.14 -4.31
N PRO A 190 -13.65 8.84 -3.62
CA PRO A 190 -14.43 9.86 -2.93
C PRO A 190 -13.63 10.59 -1.83
N LEU A 191 -12.81 9.86 -1.07
CA LEU A 191 -12.00 10.44 0.02
C LEU A 191 -10.86 11.31 -0.51
N VAL A 192 -10.23 10.90 -1.62
CA VAL A 192 -9.24 11.73 -2.32
C VAL A 192 -9.86 13.03 -2.85
N ASN A 193 -11.04 12.93 -3.47
CA ASN A 193 -11.76 14.13 -3.95
C ASN A 193 -12.12 15.05 -2.79
N TRP A 194 -12.64 14.50 -1.70
CA TRP A 194 -12.94 15.26 -0.49
C TRP A 194 -11.71 15.99 0.06
N PHE A 195 -10.57 15.30 0.13
CA PHE A 195 -9.31 15.90 0.57
C PHE A 195 -8.89 17.06 -0.33
N LEU A 196 -8.95 16.88 -1.65
CA LEU A 196 -8.58 17.91 -2.62
C LEU A 196 -9.49 19.14 -2.52
N GLU A 197 -10.80 18.94 -2.29
CA GLU A 197 -11.74 20.05 -2.06
C GLU A 197 -11.44 20.77 -0.74
N LYS A 198 -11.20 20.03 0.36
CA LYS A 198 -10.83 20.63 1.65
C LYS A 198 -9.53 21.40 1.57
N TYR A 199 -8.56 20.89 0.82
CA TYR A 199 -7.26 21.53 0.62
C TYR A 199 -7.35 22.89 -0.09
N LYS A 200 -8.46 23.23 -0.76
CA LYS A 200 -8.66 24.57 -1.33
C LYS A 200 -8.84 25.65 -0.25
N MET A 201 -9.22 25.26 0.98
CA MET A 201 -9.36 26.19 2.10
C MET A 201 -7.99 26.47 2.73
N GLU A 202 -7.64 27.75 2.89
CA GLU A 202 -6.32 28.19 3.38
C GLU A 202 -5.97 27.64 4.78
N SER A 203 -6.95 27.59 5.69
CA SER A 203 -6.74 27.04 7.03
C SER A 203 -6.40 25.54 7.00
N TYR A 204 -7.04 24.80 6.10
CA TYR A 204 -6.81 23.36 5.95
C TYR A 204 -5.48 23.09 5.25
N SER A 205 -5.18 23.79 4.15
CA SER A 205 -3.90 23.65 3.46
C SER A 205 -2.72 24.04 4.36
N SER A 206 -2.87 25.10 5.16
CA SER A 206 -1.88 25.50 6.16
C SER A 206 -1.68 24.44 7.23
N ALA A 207 -2.74 23.80 7.74
CA ALA A 207 -2.62 22.70 8.70
C ALA A 207 -1.88 21.50 8.10
N ILE A 208 -2.17 21.15 6.83
CA ILE A 208 -1.47 20.07 6.13
C ILE A 208 0.02 20.40 5.95
N GLN A 209 0.34 21.59 5.45
CA GLN A 209 1.72 21.99 5.16
C GLN A 209 2.56 22.19 6.41
N ASN A 210 2.00 22.84 7.44
CA ASN A 210 2.75 23.26 8.61
C ASN A 210 2.70 22.26 9.77
N GLN A 211 1.81 21.25 9.71
CA GLN A 211 1.69 20.23 10.77
C GLN A 211 1.84 18.82 10.20
N LEU A 212 0.94 18.38 9.31
CA LEU A 212 0.93 16.98 8.84
C LEU A 212 2.22 16.60 8.12
N VAL A 213 2.71 17.44 7.20
CA VAL A 213 3.94 17.19 6.45
C VAL A 213 5.16 17.04 7.38
N PRO A 214 5.44 17.99 8.30
CA PRO A 214 6.50 17.82 9.30
C PRO A 214 6.34 16.58 10.18
N ILE A 215 5.14 16.32 10.73
CA ILE A 215 4.87 15.15 11.58
C ILE A 215 5.19 13.85 10.84
N ASN A 216 4.73 13.72 9.59
CA ASN A 216 4.97 12.54 8.76
C ASN A 216 6.47 12.35 8.45
N ASN A 217 7.17 13.41 8.05
CA ASN A 217 8.60 13.35 7.76
C ASN A 217 9.40 12.98 9.02
N ASN A 218 9.02 13.52 10.19
CA ASN A 218 9.63 13.18 11.47
C ASN A 218 9.40 11.71 11.85
N CYS A 219 8.19 11.16 11.63
CA CYS A 219 7.94 9.73 11.83
C CYS A 219 8.91 8.87 10.99
N ILE A 220 9.09 9.21 9.71
CA ILE A 220 9.99 8.45 8.84
C ILE A 220 11.44 8.60 9.30
N ASN A 221 11.90 9.81 9.63
CA ASN A 221 13.26 10.05 10.08
C ASN A 221 13.58 9.32 11.40
N ASN A 222 12.64 9.34 12.36
CA ASN A 222 12.81 8.66 13.64
C ASN A 222 12.79 7.13 13.48
N LEU A 223 11.93 6.60 12.61
CA LEU A 223 11.94 5.17 12.27
C LEU A 223 13.28 4.75 11.66
N LEU A 224 13.79 5.51 10.68
CA LEU A 224 15.05 5.19 9.99
C LEU A 224 16.29 5.36 10.87
N SER A 225 16.21 6.21 11.90
CA SER A 225 17.31 6.44 12.85
C SER A 225 17.21 5.57 14.11
N GLY A 226 16.13 4.79 14.28
CA GLY A 226 15.90 3.95 15.46
C GLY A 226 15.55 4.75 16.72
N ASN A 227 15.07 5.99 16.57
CA ASN A 227 14.66 6.82 17.70
C ASN A 227 13.19 6.55 18.06
N ASP A 228 12.94 5.42 18.74
CA ASP A 228 11.59 4.94 19.00
C ASP A 228 10.80 5.85 19.96
N ASP A 229 11.42 6.50 20.95
CA ASP A 229 10.70 7.43 21.84
C ASP A 229 10.10 8.62 21.06
N GLU A 230 10.92 9.27 20.23
CA GLU A 230 10.47 10.35 19.37
C GLU A 230 9.52 9.86 18.27
N LEU A 231 9.73 8.65 17.74
CA LEU A 231 8.79 8.03 16.80
C LEU A 231 7.40 7.88 17.43
N PHE A 232 7.30 7.35 18.66
CA PHE A 232 6.02 7.15 19.32
C PHE A 232 5.29 8.47 19.60
N SER A 233 6.05 9.50 20.01
CA SER A 233 5.54 10.87 20.18
C SER A 233 5.01 11.49 18.88
N ASN A 234 5.73 11.31 17.77
CA ASN A 234 5.30 11.80 16.46
C ASN A 234 4.09 11.00 15.92
N ILE A 235 4.02 9.68 16.17
CA ILE A 235 2.85 8.87 15.82
C ILE A 235 1.62 9.33 16.61
N LYS A 236 1.76 9.67 17.89
CA LYS A 236 0.67 10.28 18.66
C LYS A 236 0.14 11.53 17.97
N SER A 237 1.04 12.46 17.64
CA SER A 237 0.70 13.70 16.94
C SER A 237 0.02 13.43 15.59
N LEU A 238 0.48 12.42 14.85
CA LEU A 238 -0.12 12.00 13.59
C LEU A 238 -1.55 11.45 13.79
N SER A 239 -1.74 10.63 14.83
CA SER A 239 -3.03 10.05 15.20
C SER A 239 -4.03 11.12 15.64
N GLU A 240 -3.60 12.12 16.41
CA GLU A 240 -4.40 13.28 16.83
C GLU A 240 -4.79 14.13 15.62
N PHE A 241 -3.82 14.50 14.77
CA PHE A 241 -4.09 15.25 13.55
C PHE A 241 -5.10 14.52 12.65
N THR A 242 -4.95 13.21 12.50
CA THR A 242 -5.88 12.39 11.71
C THR A 242 -7.29 12.41 12.31
N PHE A 243 -7.39 12.31 13.64
CA PHE A 243 -8.67 12.35 14.32
C PHE A 243 -9.40 13.70 14.13
N ASP A 244 -8.65 14.80 14.15
CA ASP A 244 -9.21 16.15 14.04
C ASP A 244 -9.53 16.57 12.60
N TYR A 245 -8.61 16.29 11.66
CA TYR A 245 -8.68 16.81 10.28
C TYR A 245 -9.15 15.78 9.26
N PHE A 246 -9.09 14.48 9.58
CA PHE A 246 -9.45 13.37 8.70
C PHE A 246 -10.56 12.49 9.29
N ASN A 247 -11.39 13.00 10.20
CA ASN A 247 -12.45 12.23 10.85
C ASN A 247 -13.37 11.46 9.87
N GLN A 248 -13.62 12.02 8.68
CA GLN A 248 -14.45 11.38 7.64
C GLN A 248 -13.80 10.13 7.03
N MET A 249 -12.47 9.99 7.17
CA MET A 249 -11.70 8.84 6.70
C MET A 249 -11.54 7.77 7.78
N ILE A 250 -12.01 8.00 9.01
CA ILE A 250 -11.95 7.03 10.10
C ILE A 250 -13.26 6.23 10.13
N PRO A 251 -13.23 4.90 9.91
CA PRO A 251 -14.43 4.08 9.97
C PRO A 251 -15.07 4.11 11.35
N LYS A 252 -16.40 4.13 11.39
CA LYS A 252 -17.17 4.13 12.64
C LYS A 252 -16.90 2.89 13.51
N SER A 253 -16.51 1.77 12.90
CA SER A 253 -16.12 0.54 13.62
C SER A 253 -14.86 0.70 14.47
N VAL A 254 -13.97 1.63 14.13
CA VAL A 254 -12.69 1.87 14.83
C VAL A 254 -12.60 3.23 15.52
N GLU A 255 -13.53 4.16 15.27
CA GLU A 255 -13.51 5.51 15.87
C GLU A 255 -13.42 5.49 17.40
N LYS A 256 -14.14 4.59 18.08
CA LYS A 256 -14.10 4.46 19.54
C LYS A 256 -12.74 4.00 20.06
N ILE A 257 -12.13 3.01 19.40
CA ILE A 257 -10.80 2.52 19.82
C ILE A 257 -9.70 3.51 19.44
N TRP A 258 -9.88 4.29 18.37
CA TRP A 258 -8.96 5.37 18.02
C TRP A 258 -8.90 6.41 19.14
N LYS A 259 -10.08 6.89 19.58
CA LYS A 259 -10.19 7.83 20.69
C LYS A 259 -9.60 7.26 21.99
N SER A 260 -9.89 6.00 22.30
CA SER A 260 -9.34 5.34 23.49
C SER A 260 -7.80 5.21 23.44
N GLY A 261 -7.23 4.98 22.27
CA GLY A 261 -5.77 4.97 22.07
C GLY A 261 -5.15 6.32 22.42
N LEU A 262 -5.73 7.41 21.88
CA LEU A 262 -5.31 8.78 22.17
C LEU A 262 -5.42 9.16 23.65
N GLU A 263 -6.50 8.75 24.33
CA GLU A 263 -6.74 9.06 25.73
C GLU A 263 -5.83 8.26 26.68
N THR A 264 -5.51 7.01 26.35
CA THR A 264 -4.78 6.11 27.25
C THR A 264 -3.28 6.03 26.97
N GLY A 265 -2.85 6.36 25.75
CA GLY A 265 -1.45 6.31 25.33
C GLY A 265 -0.90 4.89 25.09
N ASN A 266 -1.74 3.85 25.17
CA ASN A 266 -1.32 2.46 24.97
C ASN A 266 -0.93 2.13 23.53
N TYR A 267 -1.66 2.73 22.60
CA TYR A 267 -1.44 2.57 21.17
C TYR A 267 -1.98 3.80 20.45
N TYR A 268 -1.47 4.02 19.24
CA TYR A 268 -1.93 5.05 18.35
C TYR A 268 -2.26 4.44 17.00
N LEU A 269 -3.34 4.94 16.38
CA LEU A 269 -3.79 4.45 15.08
C LEU A 269 -3.48 5.48 14.00
N LYS A 270 -3.29 5.01 12.77
CA LYS A 270 -3.24 5.83 11.57
C LYS A 270 -3.99 5.16 10.44
N LEU A 271 -4.32 5.95 9.41
CA LEU A 271 -4.88 5.43 8.18
C LEU A 271 -3.87 4.49 7.50
N CYS A 272 -4.36 3.43 6.88
CA CYS A 272 -3.59 2.64 5.93
C CYS A 272 -4.18 2.87 4.53
N GLY A 273 -3.44 3.57 3.66
CA GLY A 273 -3.96 4.00 2.37
C GLY A 273 -4.95 5.17 2.49
N SER A 274 -6.08 5.11 1.79
CA SER A 274 -7.08 6.19 1.78
C SER A 274 -7.95 6.28 3.04
N GLY A 275 -8.02 5.21 3.84
CA GLY A 275 -9.00 5.13 4.92
C GLY A 275 -10.41 4.82 4.42
N GLY A 276 -11.42 5.12 5.24
CA GLY A 276 -12.84 4.82 4.99
C GLY A 276 -13.23 3.35 5.15
N GLY A 277 -12.25 2.45 5.27
CA GLY A 277 -12.43 1.02 5.54
C GLY A 277 -11.09 0.31 5.38
N GLY A 278 -11.14 -1.01 5.22
CA GLY A 278 -9.97 -1.85 5.00
C GLY A 278 -9.17 -2.07 6.28
N MET A 279 -7.85 -2.06 6.13
CA MET A 279 -6.93 -2.09 7.25
C MET A 279 -6.71 -0.68 7.83
N MET A 280 -6.43 -0.61 9.11
CA MET A 280 -5.82 0.55 9.78
C MET A 280 -4.49 0.13 10.37
N LEU A 281 -3.53 1.04 10.41
CA LEU A 281 -2.24 0.79 11.06
C LEU A 281 -2.33 1.21 12.52
N GLY A 282 -1.65 0.45 13.37
CA GLY A 282 -1.51 0.72 14.79
C GLY A 282 -0.06 0.57 15.24
N PHE A 283 0.29 1.33 16.26
CA PHE A 283 1.62 1.34 16.87
C PHE A 283 1.48 1.23 18.38
N THR A 284 2.29 0.40 19.01
CA THR A 284 2.30 0.23 20.47
C THR A 284 3.68 -0.10 20.99
N ASN A 285 3.96 0.27 22.23
CA ASN A 285 5.10 -0.17 23.03
C ASN A 285 4.71 -1.29 24.03
N ASP A 286 3.44 -1.69 24.08
CA ASP A 286 2.89 -2.69 25.00
C ASP A 286 1.91 -3.61 24.25
N ILE A 287 2.47 -4.67 23.66
CA ILE A 287 1.73 -5.65 22.85
C ILE A 287 0.63 -6.33 23.67
N GLU A 288 0.94 -6.77 24.90
CA GLU A 288 0.02 -7.55 25.72
C GLU A 288 -1.22 -6.74 26.09
N ASN A 289 -1.02 -5.51 26.56
CA ASN A 289 -2.11 -4.62 26.93
C ASN A 289 -2.92 -4.16 25.70
N THR A 290 -2.25 -3.95 24.57
CA THR A 290 -2.92 -3.62 23.30
C THR A 290 -3.81 -4.77 22.83
N LEU A 291 -3.31 -6.01 22.85
CA LEU A 291 -4.11 -7.20 22.54
C LEU A 291 -5.30 -7.36 23.49
N HIS A 292 -5.12 -7.10 24.79
CA HIS A 292 -6.22 -7.14 25.75
C HIS A 292 -7.30 -6.09 25.45
N LYS A 293 -6.91 -4.83 25.20
CA LYS A 293 -7.84 -3.74 24.88
C LYS A 293 -8.55 -3.94 23.54
N LEU A 294 -7.86 -4.51 22.56
CA LEU A 294 -8.34 -4.70 21.20
C LEU A 294 -8.80 -6.14 20.92
N ARG A 295 -9.09 -6.95 21.94
CA ARG A 295 -9.44 -8.38 21.84
C ARG A 295 -10.61 -8.73 20.91
N ASN A 296 -11.47 -7.76 20.62
CA ASN A 296 -12.63 -7.91 19.73
C ASN A 296 -12.31 -7.57 18.26
N TYR A 297 -11.07 -7.20 17.95
CA TYR A 297 -10.61 -6.82 16.63
C TYR A 297 -9.62 -7.85 16.09
N GLU A 298 -9.64 -8.07 14.79
CA GLU A 298 -8.65 -8.90 14.12
C GLU A 298 -7.38 -8.07 13.89
N ILE A 299 -6.29 -8.52 14.50
CA ILE A 299 -5.01 -7.82 14.54
C ILE A 299 -3.93 -8.66 13.88
N HIS A 300 -3.06 -8.01 13.10
CA HIS A 300 -1.89 -8.64 12.48
C HIS A 300 -0.65 -7.80 12.76
N PHE A 301 0.25 -8.31 13.60
CA PHE A 301 1.55 -7.67 13.79
C PHE A 301 2.41 -7.81 12.54
N LEU A 302 3.21 -6.78 12.27
CA LEU A 302 4.22 -6.78 11.24
C LEU A 302 5.54 -7.27 11.84
N GLU A 303 6.28 -8.06 11.08
CA GLU A 303 7.68 -8.36 11.39
C GLU A 303 8.53 -7.13 11.01
N ARG A 304 9.38 -6.66 11.94
CA ARG A 304 10.33 -5.56 11.71
C ARG A 304 11.56 -6.08 10.96
#